data_AF-A0A6J4V8H1-F1
#
_entry.id   AF-A0A6J4V8H1-F1
#
_cell.length_a   1.000
_cell.length_b   1.000
_cell.length_c   1.000
_cell.angle_alpha   90.00
_cell.angle_beta   90.00
_cell.angle_gamma   90.00
#
_symmetry.space_group_name_H-M   'P 1'
#
loop_
_entity.id
_entity.type
_entity.pdbx_description
1 polymer ?
#
loop_
_entity_poly.entity_id
_entity_poly.type
_entity_poly.pdbx_seq_one_letter_code
_entity_poly.pdbx_strand_id
1 'polypeptide(L)' 'MQQYDVTYLSGGEEFTQRVEAVDAASAASQVQTEHGREEGLFELLSVSLIETADDTSGESV' A
#
# COMPACT_ATOMS: atom_id res chain seq x y z
N MET A 1 -4.73 12.19 -5.91
CA MET A 1 -4.37 11.16 -4.91
C MET A 1 -3.69 10.03 -5.67
N GLN A 2 -2.82 9.27 -5.02
CA GLN A 2 -2.02 8.20 -5.63
C GLN A 2 -2.44 6.86 -5.03
N GLN A 3 -2.35 5.78 -5.80
CA GLN A 3 -2.63 4.43 -5.30
C GLN A 3 -1.34 3.78 -4.79
N TYR A 4 -1.44 3.12 -3.65
CA TYR A 4 -0.35 2.36 -3.04
C TYR A 4 -0.83 0.95 -2.73
N ASP A 5 0.02 -0.04 -2.96
CA ASP A 5 -0.14 -1.38 -2.38
C ASP A 5 0.67 -1.42 -1.08
N VAL A 6 -0.03 -1.69 0.03
CA VAL A 6 0.52 -1.78 1.39
C VAL A 6 0.49 -3.22 1.83
N THR A 7 1.65 -3.81 2.09
CA THR A 7 1.79 -5.18 2.57
C THR A 7 2.08 -5.17 4.07
N TYR A 8 1.34 -5.97 4.83
CA TYR A 8 1.47 -6.08 6.28
C TYR A 8 1.19 -7.50 6.76
N LEU A 9 1.74 -7.86 7.92
CA LEU A 9 1.34 -9.06 8.66
C LEU A 9 0.23 -8.71 9.63
N SER A 10 -0.75 -9.59 9.76
CA SER A 10 -1.77 -9.56 10.81
C SER A 10 -2.02 -10.99 11.29
N GLY A 11 -1.90 -11.24 12.60
CA GLY A 11 -2.08 -12.59 13.15
C GLY A 11 -1.09 -13.65 12.63
N GLY A 12 0.03 -13.23 12.01
CA GLY A 12 1.02 -14.13 11.39
C GLY A 12 0.74 -14.47 9.92
N GLU A 13 -0.31 -13.91 9.32
CA GLU A 13 -0.61 -14.01 7.89
C GLU A 13 -0.28 -12.71 7.16
N GLU A 14 0.21 -12.81 5.92
CA GLU A 14 0.53 -11.66 5.08
C GLU A 14 -0.67 -11.21 4.26
N PHE A 15 -0.94 -9.91 4.29
CA PHE A 15 -2.00 -9.24 3.54
C PHE A 15 -1.41 -8.13 2.69
N THR A 16 -2.00 -7.90 1.53
CA THR A 16 -1.71 -6.73 0.69
C THR A 16 -3.00 -5.99 0.41
N GLN A 17 -3.05 -4.71 0.78
CA GLN A 17 -4.22 -3.85 0.62
C GLN A 17 -3.87 -2.66 -0.28
N ARG A 18 -4.75 -2.39 -1.24
CA ARG A 18 -4.65 -1.22 -2.11
C ARG A 18 -5.37 -0.03 -1.49
N VAL A 19 -4.67 1.08 -1.32
CA VAL A 19 -5.22 2.30 -0.71
C VAL A 19 -4.89 3.54 -1.56
N GLU A 20 -5.81 4.50 -1.56
CA GLU A 20 -5.56 5.83 -2.11
C GLU A 20 -5.04 6.76 -1.01
N ALA A 21 -3.89 7.38 -1.24
CA ALA A 21 -3.27 8.30 -0.29
C ALA A 21 -2.53 9.44 -1.00
N VAL A 22 -2.22 10.49 -0.25
CA VAL A 22 -1.39 11.59 -0.76
C VAL A 22 0.08 11.19 -0.86
N ASP A 23 0.55 10.32 0.04
CA ASP A 23 1.92 9.81 0.14
C ASP A 23 1.95 8.42 0.81
N ALA A 24 3.10 7.74 0.77
CA ALA A 24 3.29 6.40 1.31
C ALA A 24 3.09 6.29 2.84
N ALA A 25 3.45 7.32 3.61
CA ALA A 25 3.24 7.32 5.06
C ALA A 25 1.75 7.45 5.39
N SER A 26 1.04 8.30 4.64
CA SER A 26 -0.43 8.39 4.72
C SER A 26 -1.12 7.08 4.32
N ALA A 27 -0.59 6.34 3.34
CA ALA A 27 -1.08 5.01 2.98
C ALA A 27 -0.90 4.01 4.12
N ALA A 28 0.31 3.88 4.67
CA ALA A 28 0.60 2.99 5.79
C ALA A 28 -0.23 3.32 7.04
N SER A 29 -0.37 4.62 7.36
CA SER A 29 -1.13 5.06 8.53
C SER A 29 -2.61 4.72 8.43
N GLN A 30 -3.20 4.75 7.22
CA GLN A 30 -4.59 4.33 7.00
C GLN A 30 -4.76 2.83 7.30
N VAL A 31 -3.92 1.99 6.69
CA VAL A 31 -3.97 0.53 6.88
C VAL A 31 -3.72 0.15 8.35
N GLN A 32 -2.75 0.79 9.00
CA GLN A 32 -2.50 0.57 10.43
C GLN A 32 -3.67 1.01 11.31
N THR A 33 -4.37 2.09 10.96
CA THR A 33 -5.54 2.55 11.73
C THR A 33 -6.72 1.59 11.59
N GLU A 34 -6.90 1.02 10.40
CA GLU A 34 -7.96 0.07 10.09
C GLU A 34 -7.71 -1.31 10.74
N HIS A 35 -6.50 -1.86 10.58
CA HIS A 35 -6.18 -3.23 10.98
C HIS A 35 -5.34 -3.35 12.25
N GLY A 36 -4.60 -2.31 12.64
CA GLY A 36 -3.75 -2.33 13.84
C GLY A 36 -4.49 -2.22 15.17
N ARG A 37 -5.83 -2.05 15.13
CA ARG A 37 -6.69 -2.07 16.32
C ARG A 37 -7.21 -3.46 16.68
N GLU A 38 -7.19 -4.40 15.75
CA GLU A 38 -7.49 -5.80 16.06
C GLU A 38 -6.30 -6.37 16.84
N GLU A 39 -6.55 -6.92 18.02
CA GLU A 39 -5.50 -7.40 18.93
C GLU A 39 -4.71 -8.56 18.30
N GLY A 40 -3.62 -8.24 17.61
CA GLY A 40 -2.75 -9.27 17.04
C GLY A 40 -1.75 -8.77 16.00
N LEU A 41 -0.65 -8.18 16.47
CA LEU A 41 0.63 -8.07 15.74
C LEU A 41 0.50 -7.53 14.31
N PHE A 42 0.05 -6.29 14.15
CA PHE A 42 0.23 -5.58 12.89
C PHE A 42 1.72 -5.27 12.69
N GLU A 43 2.30 -5.79 11.61
CA GLU A 43 3.66 -5.45 11.19
C GLU A 43 3.65 -4.97 9.74
N LEU A 44 4.08 -3.73 9.51
CA LEU A 44 4.20 -3.19 8.17
C LEU A 44 5.43 -3.79 7.48
N LEU A 45 5.23 -4.43 6.34
CA LEU A 45 6.31 -5.04 5.56
C LEU A 45 6.80 -4.12 4.43
N SER A 46 5.87 -3.62 3.61
CA SER A 46 6.23 -2.76 2.48
C SER A 46 5.10 -1.83 2.05
N VAL A 47 5.47 -0.74 1.39
CA VAL A 47 4.53 0.18 0.73
C VAL A 47 5.10 0.49 -0.65
N SER A 48 4.34 0.20 -1.70
CA SER A 48 4.73 0.41 -3.09
C SER A 48 3.76 1.35 -3.78
N LEU A 49 4.27 2.39 -4.44
CA LEU A 49 3.46 3.23 -5.30
C LEU A 49 3.03 2.39 -6.51
N ILE A 50 1.73 2.37 -6.78
CA ILE A 50 1.21 1.80 -8.00
C ILE A 50 1.34 2.89 -9.05
N GLU A 51 2.45 2.85 -9.77
CA GLU A 51 2.55 3.58 -11.01
C GLU A 51 1.48 3.00 -11.93
N THR A 52 0.37 3.73 -12.12
CA THR A 52 -0.41 3.54 -13.34
C THR A 52 0.58 3.72 -14.46
N ALA A 53 0.93 2.64 -15.14
CA ALA A 53 1.74 2.69 -16.33
C ALA A 53 1.09 3.71 -17.26
N ASP A 54 1.63 4.92 -17.28
CA ASP A 54 1.42 5.81 -18.38
C ASP A 54 2.15 5.13 -19.53
N ASP A 55 1.37 4.50 -20.41
CA ASP A 55 1.80 3.96 -21.68
C ASP A 55 2.27 5.13 -22.58
N THR A 56 3.33 5.83 -22.15
CA THR A 56 4.11 6.75 -22.98
C THR A 56 5.54 6.24 -23.01
N SER A 57 5.69 5.04 -23.54
CA SER A 57 6.97 4.55 -24.07
C SER A 57 6.74 3.70 -25.31
N GLY A 58 5.94 4.25 -26.24
CA GLY A 58 5.88 3.83 -27.64
C GLY A 58 6.53 4.92 -28.49
N GLU A 59 7.85 4.93 -28.51
CA GLU A 59 8.71 5.78 -29.33
C GLU A 59 8.22 5.86 -30.79
N SER A 60 8.05 7.08 -31.31
CA SER A 60 7.76 7.31 -32.72
C SER A 60 9.03 7.17 -33.55
N VAL A 61 9.13 6.12 -34.38
CA VAL A 61 10.08 6.03 -35.52
C VAL A 61 9.45 5.35 -36.72
#